data_AF-A0A7L3WND5-F1
#
_entry.id   AF-A0A7L3WND5-F1
#
_cell.length_a   1.000
_cell.length_b   1.000
_cell.length_c   1.000
_cell.angle_alpha   90.00
_cell.angle_beta   90.00
_cell.angle_gamma   90.00
#
_symmetry.space_group_name_H-M   'P 1'
#
loop_
_entity.id
_entity.type
_entity.pdbx_description
1 polymer ?
#
loop_
_entity_poly.entity_id
_entity_poly.type
_entity_poly.pdbx_seq_one_letter_code
_entity_poly.pdbx_strand_id
1 'polypeptide(L)'
;GSAIARIIGNNVQNSDRFDPTVKMWVFEEIINGRKLSEIINQEHENIKYLPGYKIPKNVVAVPDVAEATNGADILVFVLPHQFLGRICEQITGKIKPGTFGISLIKGIDEGPDGLKLISDLIREKLKIEISVLMGANIAKEVADEKFCETTIG
;
A
#
# COMPACT_ATOMS: atom_id res chain seq x y z
N GLY A 1 -2.91 -0.67 -4.92
CA GLY A 1 -2.77 0.53 -4.07
C GLY A 1 -4.07 1.26 -3.87
N SER A 2 -4.47 2.11 -4.83
CA SER A 2 -5.51 3.15 -4.64
C SER A 2 -6.84 2.66 -4.09
N ALA A 3 -7.39 1.54 -4.59
CA ALA A 3 -8.68 1.01 -4.10
C ALA A 3 -8.62 0.63 -2.61
N ILE A 4 -7.50 0.04 -2.16
CA ILE A 4 -7.29 -0.32 -0.75
C ILE A 4 -7.06 0.92 0.10
N ALA A 5 -6.32 1.90 -0.40
CA ALA A 5 -6.14 3.18 0.28
C ALA A 5 -7.47 3.91 0.51
N ARG A 6 -8.43 3.81 -0.42
CA ARG A 6 -9.80 4.32 -0.23
C ARG A 6 -10.51 3.66 0.95
N ILE A 7 -10.49 2.33 1.01
CA ILE A 7 -11.12 1.56 2.09
C ILE A 7 -10.49 1.91 3.43
N ILE A 8 -9.15 1.90 3.50
CA ILE A 8 -8.44 2.24 4.74
C ILE A 8 -8.74 3.67 5.15
N GLY A 9 -8.66 4.63 4.21
CA GLY A 9 -8.98 6.04 4.46
C GLY A 9 -10.37 6.21 5.08
N ASN A 10 -11.39 5.57 4.49
CA ASN A 10 -12.76 5.60 5.01
C ASN A 10 -12.89 4.94 6.40
N ASN A 11 -12.28 3.77 6.60
CA ASN A 11 -12.37 3.05 7.89
C ASN A 11 -11.72 3.83 9.03
N VAL A 12 -10.55 4.42 8.75
CA VAL A 12 -9.78 5.18 9.73
C VAL A 12 -10.49 6.48 10.14
N GLN A 13 -11.21 7.14 9.23
CA GLN A 13 -12.05 8.30 9.59
C GLN A 13 -13.21 7.96 10.54
N ASN A 14 -13.64 6.69 10.56
CA ASN A 14 -14.75 6.21 11.39
C ASN A 14 -14.26 5.47 12.65
N SER A 15 -12.99 5.64 13.02
CA SER A 15 -12.37 4.97 14.17
C SER A 15 -11.53 5.97 14.97
N ASP A 16 -11.59 5.87 16.30
CA ASP A 16 -10.74 6.60 17.24
C ASP A 16 -9.44 5.85 17.56
N ARG A 17 -9.29 4.62 17.05
CA ARG A 17 -8.15 3.74 17.32
C ARG A 17 -6.93 3.98 16.43
N PHE A 18 -7.08 4.75 15.35
CA PHE A 18 -6.06 4.95 14.34
C PHE A 18 -5.80 6.44 14.12
N ASP A 19 -4.58 6.79 13.72
CA ASP A 19 -4.28 8.15 13.25
C ASP A 19 -5.19 8.47 12.06
N PRO A 20 -5.88 9.63 12.03
CA PRO A 20 -6.82 9.95 10.96
C PRO A 20 -6.16 10.00 9.58
N THR A 21 -4.84 10.21 9.49
CA THR A 21 -4.10 10.36 8.24
C THR A 21 -3.52 9.03 7.75
N VAL A 22 -3.77 8.72 6.49
CA VAL A 22 -3.21 7.53 5.81
C VAL A 22 -2.20 8.00 4.77
N LYS A 23 -0.92 7.72 4.99
CA LYS A 23 0.13 7.97 3.98
C LYS A 23 0.09 6.87 2.92
N MET A 24 0.01 7.27 1.66
CA MET A 24 0.09 6.38 0.50
C MET A 24 1.34 6.72 -0.30
N TRP A 25 2.30 5.80 -0.33
CA TRP A 25 3.45 5.97 -1.22
C TRP A 25 3.01 5.90 -2.69
N VAL A 26 3.46 6.87 -3.49
CA VAL A 26 3.18 6.96 -4.92
C VAL A 26 4.51 7.10 -5.66
N PHE A 27 4.83 6.15 -6.54
CA PHE A 27 5.96 6.33 -7.44
C PHE A 27 5.73 7.57 -8.31
N GLU A 28 6.67 8.52 -8.26
CA GLU A 28 6.44 9.84 -8.87
C GLU A 28 6.47 9.75 -10.39
N GLU A 29 5.42 10.26 -11.02
CA GLU A 29 5.25 10.30 -12.47
C GLU A 29 4.68 11.65 -12.88
N ILE A 30 5.02 12.09 -14.10
CA ILE A 30 4.47 13.32 -14.66
C ILE A 30 3.26 12.98 -15.53
N ILE A 31 2.07 13.43 -15.11
CA ILE A 31 0.82 13.27 -15.85
C ILE A 31 0.30 14.66 -16.22
N ASN A 32 0.13 14.91 -17.51
CA ASN A 32 -0.31 16.21 -18.03
C ASN A 32 0.52 17.40 -17.49
N GLY A 33 1.83 17.20 -17.33
CA GLY A 33 2.75 18.24 -16.84
C GLY A 33 2.78 18.44 -15.32
N ARG A 34 2.03 17.66 -14.54
CA ARG A 34 2.03 17.74 -13.06
C ARG A 34 2.47 16.41 -12.44
N LYS A 35 2.99 16.46 -11.21
CA LYS A 35 3.34 15.27 -10.43
C LYS A 35 2.07 14.49 -10.04
N LEU A 36 2.08 13.17 -10.20
CA LEU A 36 0.96 12.33 -9.85
C LEU A 36 0.61 12.43 -8.36
N SER A 37 1.61 12.57 -7.50
CA SER A 37 1.38 12.79 -6.05
C SER A 37 0.59 14.08 -5.78
N GLU A 38 0.95 15.18 -6.46
CA GLU A 38 0.24 16.48 -6.37
C GLU A 38 -1.19 16.37 -6.90
N ILE A 39 -1.38 15.68 -8.03
CA ILE A 39 -2.72 15.44 -8.60
C ILE A 39 -3.60 14.71 -7.59
N ILE A 40 -3.10 13.62 -6.99
CA ILE A 40 -3.85 12.85 -6.01
C ILE A 40 -4.17 13.70 -4.78
N ASN A 41 -3.23 14.51 -4.29
CA ASN A 41 -3.45 15.34 -3.11
C ASN A 41 -4.42 16.51 -3.35
N GLN A 42 -4.48 17.06 -4.57
CA GLN A 42 -5.35 18.20 -4.91
C GLN A 42 -6.74 17.75 -5.39
N GLU A 43 -6.78 16.77 -6.27
CA GLU A 43 -8.02 16.33 -6.94
C GLU A 43 -8.64 15.10 -6.26
N HIS A 44 -7.94 14.54 -5.28
CA HIS A 44 -8.35 13.36 -4.53
C HIS A 44 -8.71 12.21 -5.48
N GLU A 45 -7.88 12.00 -6.51
CA GLU A 45 -8.13 11.01 -7.55
C GLU A 45 -6.81 10.54 -8.15
N ASN A 46 -6.64 9.23 -8.29
CA ASN A 46 -5.53 8.67 -9.03
C ASN A 46 -5.95 8.44 -10.48
N ILE A 47 -5.86 9.51 -11.28
CA ILE A 47 -6.35 9.55 -12.67
C ILE A 47 -5.70 8.52 -13.59
N LYS A 48 -4.53 7.99 -13.22
CA LYS A 48 -3.82 6.97 -14.00
C LYS A 48 -4.23 5.55 -13.63
N TYR A 49 -4.29 5.24 -12.33
CA TYR A 49 -4.42 3.86 -11.84
C TYR A 49 -5.81 3.53 -11.29
N LEU A 50 -6.65 4.53 -11.01
CA LEU A 50 -8.04 4.35 -10.57
C LEU A 50 -8.91 5.55 -11.01
N PRO A 51 -9.06 5.78 -12.33
CA PRO A 51 -9.83 6.91 -12.84
C PRO A 51 -11.32 6.80 -12.48
N GLY A 52 -11.95 7.92 -12.15
CA GLY A 52 -13.38 8.02 -11.83
C GLY A 52 -13.74 7.78 -10.36
N TYR A 53 -12.78 7.47 -9.49
CA TYR A 53 -13.05 7.18 -8.08
C TYR A 53 -12.31 8.15 -7.15
N LYS A 54 -13.06 8.82 -6.29
CA LYS A 54 -12.50 9.74 -5.30
C LYS A 54 -11.83 9.01 -4.14
N ILE A 55 -10.63 9.45 -3.82
CA ILE A 55 -9.83 9.03 -2.68
C ILE A 55 -10.19 9.91 -1.47
N PRO A 56 -10.38 9.35 -0.27
CA PRO A 56 -10.67 10.15 0.92
C PRO A 56 -9.60 11.22 1.19
N LYS A 57 -10.01 12.38 1.69
CA LYS A 57 -9.11 13.54 1.86
C LYS A 57 -7.98 13.32 2.87
N ASN A 58 -8.17 12.36 3.77
CA ASN A 58 -7.18 11.97 4.76
C ASN A 58 -6.12 11.01 4.21
N VAL A 59 -6.25 10.56 2.95
CA VAL A 59 -5.18 9.81 2.28
C VAL A 59 -4.25 10.79 1.59
N VAL A 60 -2.99 10.80 2.02
CA VAL A 60 -1.96 11.71 1.52
C VAL A 60 -0.98 10.93 0.64
N ALA A 61 -0.88 11.31 -0.63
CA ALA A 61 0.11 10.78 -1.55
C ALA A 61 1.50 11.35 -1.23
N VAL A 62 2.46 10.46 -0.99
CA VAL A 62 3.84 10.80 -0.64
C VAL A 62 4.80 10.15 -1.65
N PRO A 63 5.67 10.92 -2.33
CA PRO A 63 6.51 10.36 -3.39
C PRO A 63 7.74 9.61 -2.87
N ASP A 64 8.24 9.99 -1.70
CA ASP A 64 9.36 9.30 -1.05
C ASP A 64 8.85 8.18 -0.13
N VAL A 65 9.36 6.96 -0.35
CA VAL A 65 8.88 5.80 0.40
C VAL A 65 9.39 5.78 1.84
N ALA A 66 10.56 6.35 2.13
CA ALA A 66 11.06 6.45 3.49
C ALA A 66 10.22 7.45 4.30
N GLU A 67 9.83 8.58 3.71
CA GLU A 67 8.90 9.55 4.30
C GLU A 67 7.50 8.96 4.52
N ALA A 68 7.00 8.21 3.52
CA ALA A 68 5.70 7.55 3.60
C ALA A 68 5.63 6.52 4.73
N THR A 69 6.73 5.81 4.99
CA THR A 69 6.82 4.76 6.02
C THR A 69 7.28 5.30 7.38
N ASN A 70 7.82 6.52 7.43
CA ASN A 70 8.32 7.11 8.66
C ASN A 70 7.21 7.27 9.72
N GLY A 71 7.45 6.64 10.88
CA GLY A 71 6.55 6.66 12.03
C GLY A 71 5.34 5.71 11.94
N ALA A 72 5.18 4.95 10.86
CA ALA A 72 4.01 4.10 10.66
C ALA A 72 4.02 2.86 11.56
N ASP A 73 2.92 2.61 12.26
CA ASP A 73 2.69 1.38 13.05
C ASP A 73 2.29 0.19 12.18
N ILE A 74 1.62 0.44 11.05
CA ILE A 74 1.14 -0.59 10.12
C ILE A 74 1.56 -0.23 8.70
N LEU A 75 2.21 -1.17 8.00
CA LEU A 75 2.56 -1.06 6.59
C LEU A 75 1.73 -2.01 5.73
N VAL A 76 1.01 -1.46 4.75
CA VAL A 76 0.16 -2.22 3.83
C VAL A 76 0.84 -2.30 2.46
N PHE A 77 1.37 -3.48 2.12
CA PHE A 77 2.09 -3.70 0.86
C PHE A 77 1.12 -4.08 -0.26
N VAL A 78 0.87 -3.13 -1.18
CA VAL A 78 -0.07 -3.29 -2.30
C VAL A 78 0.53 -2.83 -3.63
N LEU A 79 1.63 -3.46 -4.04
CA LEU A 79 2.39 -3.16 -5.25
C LEU A 79 2.71 -4.43 -6.05
N PRO A 80 3.07 -4.32 -7.35
CA PRO A 80 3.57 -5.46 -8.12
C PRO A 80 4.83 -6.06 -7.48
N HIS A 81 4.92 -7.40 -7.38
CA HIS A 81 5.99 -8.10 -6.66
C HIS A 81 7.40 -7.73 -7.16
N GLN A 82 7.56 -7.48 -8.46
CA GLN A 82 8.82 -7.09 -9.09
C GLN A 82 9.49 -5.82 -8.52
N PHE A 83 8.71 -4.93 -7.87
CA PHE A 83 9.26 -3.70 -7.27
C PHE A 83 9.58 -3.86 -5.79
N LEU A 84 9.14 -4.95 -5.16
CA LEU A 84 9.20 -5.13 -3.72
C LEU A 84 10.62 -5.12 -3.17
N GLY A 85 11.55 -5.81 -3.83
CA GLY A 85 12.94 -5.90 -3.38
C GLY A 85 13.58 -4.53 -3.22
N ARG A 86 13.45 -3.67 -4.24
CA ARG A 86 13.95 -2.28 -4.24
C ARG A 86 13.29 -1.43 -3.17
N ILE A 87 11.97 -1.56 -2.98
CA ILE A 87 11.24 -0.79 -1.97
C ILE A 87 11.67 -1.19 -0.56
N CYS A 88 11.78 -2.49 -0.29
CA CYS A 88 12.27 -2.96 1.00
C CYS A 88 13.68 -2.41 1.29
N GLU A 89 14.60 -2.44 0.32
CA GLU A 89 15.94 -1.88 0.49
C GLU A 89 15.96 -0.39 0.83
N GLN A 90 15.05 0.40 0.25
CA GLN A 90 14.98 1.83 0.51
C GLN A 90 14.53 2.17 1.94
N ILE A 91 13.77 1.28 2.58
CA ILE A 91 13.20 1.48 3.93
C ILE A 91 13.85 0.59 5.01
N THR A 92 14.73 -0.35 4.65
CA THR A 92 15.48 -1.16 5.60
C THR A 92 16.20 -0.27 6.62
N GLY A 93 15.96 -0.53 7.91
CA GLY A 93 16.55 0.22 9.02
C GLY A 93 15.97 1.62 9.26
N LYS A 94 14.93 2.03 8.51
CA LYS A 94 14.25 3.34 8.66
C LYS A 94 12.83 3.23 9.21
N ILE A 95 12.30 2.02 9.31
CA ILE A 95 10.96 1.75 9.84
C ILE A 95 10.96 1.83 11.37
N LYS A 96 9.81 2.19 11.95
CA LYS A 96 9.61 2.26 13.39
C LYS A 96 9.77 0.85 14.02
N PRO A 97 10.47 0.69 15.15
CA PRO A 97 10.48 -0.57 15.87
C PRO A 97 9.06 -0.98 16.30
N GLY A 98 8.70 -2.24 16.10
CA GLY A 98 7.37 -2.76 16.40
C GLY A 98 6.31 -2.52 15.32
N THR A 99 6.70 -2.01 14.14
CA THR A 99 5.81 -1.93 12.97
C THR A 99 5.34 -3.32 12.54
N PHE A 100 4.07 -3.44 12.18
CA PHE A 100 3.47 -4.64 11.59
C PHE A 100 3.27 -4.45 10.08
N GLY A 101 3.46 -5.52 9.31
CA GLY A 101 3.18 -5.55 7.88
C GLY A 101 1.89 -6.32 7.55
N ILE A 102 1.23 -5.94 6.47
CA ILE A 102 0.24 -6.79 5.80
C ILE A 102 0.47 -6.76 4.28
N SER A 103 0.64 -7.91 3.66
CA SER A 103 0.87 -8.04 2.22
C SER A 103 -0.41 -8.41 1.48
N LEU A 104 -0.75 -7.62 0.46
CA LEU A 104 -1.81 -7.90 -0.50
C LEU A 104 -1.24 -8.33 -1.87
N ILE A 105 0.06 -8.59 -1.91
CA ILE A 105 0.77 -8.96 -3.13
C ILE A 105 0.49 -10.44 -3.40
N LYS A 106 -0.25 -10.71 -4.48
CA LYS A 106 -0.52 -12.09 -4.93
C LYS A 106 0.70 -12.64 -5.67
N GLY A 107 1.05 -13.88 -5.36
CA GLY A 107 2.12 -14.61 -6.02
C GLY A 107 3.21 -15.10 -5.06
N ILE A 108 4.24 -15.67 -5.66
CA ILE A 108 5.44 -16.20 -5.02
C ILE A 108 6.65 -15.64 -5.74
N ASP A 109 7.77 -15.54 -5.05
CA ASP A 109 9.06 -15.15 -5.63
C ASP A 109 9.89 -16.40 -5.94
N GLU A 110 10.82 -16.27 -6.89
CA GLU A 110 11.78 -17.34 -7.23
C GLU A 110 13.15 -16.98 -6.64
N GLY A 111 13.58 -17.74 -5.64
CA GLY A 111 14.89 -17.61 -5.01
C GLY A 111 15.86 -18.73 -5.40
N PRO A 112 17.13 -18.62 -4.97
CA PRO A 112 18.15 -19.67 -5.18
C PRO A 112 17.73 -21.04 -4.64
N ASP A 113 16.94 -21.05 -3.56
CA ASP A 113 16.44 -22.25 -2.87
C ASP A 113 15.04 -22.68 -3.36
N GLY A 114 14.55 -22.09 -4.47
CA GLY A 114 13.24 -22.37 -5.04
C GLY A 114 12.19 -21.31 -4.72
N LEU A 115 10.92 -21.74 -4.63
CA LEU A 115 9.78 -20.85 -4.45
C LEU A 115 9.76 -20.27 -3.04
N LYS A 116 9.58 -18.95 -2.94
CA LYS A 116 9.56 -18.21 -1.68
C LYS A 116 8.30 -17.37 -1.55
N LEU A 117 7.72 -17.32 -0.36
CA LEU A 117 6.57 -16.45 -0.13
C LEU A 117 7.01 -14.98 -0.11
N ILE A 118 6.19 -14.12 -0.70
CA ILE A 118 6.40 -12.67 -0.70
C ILE A 118 6.46 -12.11 0.74
N SER A 119 5.62 -12.64 1.63
CA SER A 119 5.65 -12.32 3.05
C SER A 119 6.99 -12.67 3.69
N ASP A 120 7.58 -13.81 3.37
CA ASP A 120 8.89 -14.23 3.92
C ASP A 120 10.01 -13.30 3.45
N LEU A 121 9.98 -12.88 2.18
CA LEU A 121 10.93 -11.90 1.66
C LEU A 121 10.86 -10.57 2.44
N ILE A 122 9.64 -10.08 2.72
CA ILE A 122 9.46 -8.84 3.49
C ILE A 122 9.93 -9.03 4.94
N ARG A 123 9.56 -10.15 5.57
CA ARG A 123 9.97 -10.50 6.93
C ARG A 123 11.50 -10.53 7.05
N GLU A 124 12.17 -11.12 6.07
CA GLU A 124 13.64 -11.20 6.07
C GLU A 124 14.32 -9.85 5.84
N LYS A 125 13.83 -9.03 4.91
CA LYS A 125 14.46 -7.73 4.58
C LYS A 125 14.18 -6.64 5.61
N LEU A 126 12.96 -6.62 6.16
CA LEU A 126 12.50 -5.56 7.06
C LEU A 126 12.52 -5.94 8.53
N LYS A 127 12.61 -7.24 8.85
CA LYS A 127 12.60 -7.76 10.24
C LYS A 127 11.34 -7.35 11.02
N ILE A 128 10.18 -7.42 10.35
CA ILE A 128 8.87 -7.15 10.95
C ILE A 128 7.96 -8.36 10.86
N GLU A 129 7.01 -8.45 11.79
CA GLU A 129 5.90 -9.38 11.66
C GLU A 129 5.01 -8.98 10.49
N ILE A 130 4.59 -9.97 9.71
CA ILE A 130 3.80 -9.73 8.51
C ILE A 130 2.69 -10.76 8.34
N SER A 131 1.48 -10.23 8.16
CA SER A 131 0.29 -10.95 7.75
C SER A 131 0.08 -10.86 6.23
N VAL A 132 -0.84 -11.66 5.70
CA VAL A 132 -1.24 -11.63 4.29
C VAL A 132 -2.74 -11.41 4.18
N LEU A 133 -3.16 -10.67 3.14
CA LEU A 133 -4.56 -10.52 2.78
C LEU A 133 -4.76 -11.01 1.35
N MET A 134 -5.42 -12.15 1.21
CA MET A 134 -5.63 -12.86 -0.05
C MET A 134 -7.12 -13.09 -0.28
N GLY A 135 -7.59 -12.85 -1.52
CA GLY A 135 -8.98 -13.04 -1.89
C GLY A 135 -9.21 -12.91 -3.40
N ALA A 136 -10.41 -13.27 -3.86
CA ALA A 136 -10.86 -13.08 -5.23
C ALA A 136 -11.35 -11.64 -5.43
N ASN A 137 -10.47 -10.67 -5.22
CA ASN A 137 -10.77 -9.25 -5.30
C ASN A 137 -10.15 -8.62 -6.56
N ILE A 138 -10.99 -8.08 -7.44
CA ILE A 138 -10.58 -7.22 -8.55
C ILE A 138 -10.64 -5.77 -8.06
N ALA A 139 -9.56 -5.00 -8.23
CA ALA A 139 -9.45 -3.64 -7.70
C ALA A 139 -10.61 -2.71 -8.11
N LYS A 140 -11.15 -2.90 -9.32
CA LYS A 140 -12.32 -2.15 -9.80
C LYS A 140 -13.60 -2.53 -9.06
N GLU A 141 -13.85 -3.81 -8.83
CA GLU A 141 -15.04 -4.27 -8.10
C GLU A 141 -15.03 -3.83 -6.64
N VAL A 142 -13.84 -3.85 -6.02
CA VAL A 142 -13.61 -3.30 -4.69
C VAL A 142 -13.86 -1.78 -4.67
N ALA A 143 -13.43 -1.07 -5.71
CA ALA A 143 -13.65 0.38 -5.83
C ALA A 143 -15.10 0.75 -6.14
N ASP A 144 -15.84 -0.12 -6.83
CA ASP A 144 -17.28 -0.06 -7.11
C ASP A 144 -18.14 -0.42 -5.89
N GLU A 145 -17.52 -0.73 -4.74
CA GLU A 145 -18.20 -1.18 -3.51
C GLU A 145 -19.10 -2.40 -3.73
N LYS A 146 -18.74 -3.23 -4.73
CA LYS A 146 -19.42 -4.51 -4.95
C LYS A 146 -19.05 -5.47 -3.83
N PHE A 147 -20.01 -6.31 -3.46
CA PHE A 147 -19.78 -7.34 -2.46
C PHE A 147 -18.67 -8.29 -2.91
N CYS A 148 -17.61 -8.39 -2.12
CA CYS A 148 -16.50 -9.32 -2.31
C CYS A 148 -15.90 -9.70 -0.95
N GLU A 149 -15.27 -10.87 -0.88
CA GLU A 149 -14.68 -11.40 0.35
C GLU A 149 -13.16 -11.50 0.24
N THR A 150 -12.49 -11.41 1.39
CA THR A 150 -11.04 -11.61 1.49
C THR A 150 -10.68 -12.26 2.82
N THR A 151 -9.60 -13.03 2.82
CA THR A 151 -9.06 -13.69 4.02
C THR A 151 -7.81 -12.95 4.51
N ILE A 152 -7.66 -12.80 5.82
CA ILE A 152 -6.43 -12.32 6.49
C ILE A 152 -5.81 -13.51 7.21
N GLY A 153 -4.50 -13.73 7.02
CA GLY A 153 -3.72 -14.81 7.62
C GLY A 153 -2.34 -14.39 8.07
#